data_AF-A0A932D6V6-F1
#
_entry.id   AF-A0A932D6V6-F1
#
_cell.length_a   1.000
_cell.length_b   1.000
_cell.length_c   1.000
_cell.angle_alpha   90.00
_cell.angle_beta   90.00
_cell.angle_gamma   90.00
#
_symmetry.space_group_name_H-M   'P 1'
#
loop_
_entity.id
_entity.type
_entity.pdbx_description
1 polymer ?
#
loop_
_entity_poly.entity_id
_entity_poly.type
_entity_poly.pdbx_seq_one_letter_code
_entity_poly.pdbx_strand_id
1 'polypeptide(L)'
;MNDAPPTDAGLAHASREELLAALFASMVMQQTNMALIFLGKAPHPESGQLVQDLDAAQMFIDQLEMLEVKTKGNLSAQEDKLLKQGLMTVRMAFVHASEHPTAQAQAAAPPPSAAAQPEGAASASPPPADAAAEESRKKFTKKY
;
A
#
# COMPACT_ATOMS: atom_id res chain seq x y z
N MET A 1 46.67 31.21 -38.63
CA MET A 1 46.20 31.24 -37.23
C MET A 1 44.85 30.55 -37.18
N ASN A 2 44.84 29.27 -36.78
CA ASN A 2 43.61 28.55 -36.45
C ASN A 2 43.29 28.87 -34.99
N ASP A 3 42.32 29.76 -34.75
CA ASP A 3 41.68 29.88 -33.45
C ASP A 3 40.51 28.88 -33.44
N ALA A 4 40.64 27.82 -32.64
CA ALA A 4 39.55 26.92 -32.34
C ALA A 4 38.57 27.62 -31.38
N PRO A 5 37.24 27.46 -31.54
CA PRO A 5 36.29 28.05 -30.60
C PRO A 5 36.44 27.41 -29.21
N PRO A 6 36.18 28.16 -28.13
CA PRO A 6 36.26 27.63 -26.77
C PRO A 6 35.19 26.54 -26.59
N THR A 7 35.63 25.39 -26.08
CA THR A 7 34.79 24.25 -25.71
C THR A 7 33.69 24.66 -24.74
N ASP A 8 32.45 24.75 -25.23
CA ASP A 8 31.19 25.03 -24.52
C ASP A 8 30.71 23.86 -23.62
N ALA A 9 31.62 22.97 -23.22
CA ALA A 9 31.24 21.77 -22.47
C ALA A 9 30.81 22.08 -21.02
N GLY A 10 31.35 23.14 -20.40
CA GLY A 10 31.13 23.45 -18.98
C GLY A 10 29.72 23.96 -18.65
N LEU A 11 29.04 24.65 -19.58
CA LEU A 11 27.73 25.27 -19.32
C LEU A 11 26.56 24.27 -19.47
N ALA A 12 26.71 23.24 -20.31
CA ALA A 12 25.71 22.19 -20.48
C ALA A 12 25.66 21.19 -19.30
N HIS A 13 26.79 20.98 -18.60
CA HIS A 13 26.85 20.02 -17.50
C HIS A 13 26.20 20.53 -16.21
N ALA A 14 26.34 21.82 -15.88
CA ALA A 14 25.71 22.42 -14.69
C ALA A 14 24.18 22.31 -14.74
N SER A 15 23.57 22.62 -15.88
CA SER A 15 22.11 22.48 -16.08
C SER A 15 21.61 21.04 -16.01
N ARG A 16 22.43 20.05 -16.38
CA ARG A 16 22.07 18.63 -16.28
C ARG A 16 22.12 18.13 -14.84
N GLU A 17 23.15 18.50 -14.09
CA GLU A 17 23.27 18.14 -12.67
C GLU A 17 22.12 18.74 -11.85
N GLU A 18 21.81 20.02 -12.05
CA GLU A 18 20.66 20.69 -11.43
C GLU A 18 19.34 20.00 -11.76
N LEU A 19 19.15 19.60 -13.02
CA LEU A 19 17.96 18.84 -13.44
C LEU A 19 17.89 17.47 -12.77
N LEU A 20 19.01 16.76 -12.64
CA LEU A 20 19.06 15.46 -11.97
C LEU A 20 18.77 15.60 -10.47
N ALA A 21 19.32 16.61 -9.80
CA ALA A 21 19.04 16.92 -8.41
C ALA A 21 17.55 17.26 -8.19
N ALA A 22 16.95 18.04 -9.10
CA ALA A 22 15.52 18.35 -9.05
C ALA A 22 14.64 17.10 -9.25
N LEU A 23 15.03 16.20 -10.16
CA LEU A 23 14.35 14.92 -10.37
C LEU A 23 14.45 14.01 -9.15
N PHE A 24 15.64 13.92 -8.53
CA PHE A 24 15.82 13.16 -7.30
C PHE A 24 14.95 13.72 -6.18
N ALA A 25 14.96 15.03 -5.98
CA ALA A 25 14.12 15.69 -4.98
C ALA A 25 12.62 15.43 -5.22
N SER A 26 12.17 15.55 -6.48
CA SER A 26 10.80 15.25 -6.87
C SER A 26 10.42 13.80 -6.58
N MET A 27 11.30 12.85 -6.90
CA MET A 27 11.09 11.44 -6.60
C MET A 27 10.94 11.20 -5.10
N VAL A 28 11.85 11.73 -4.27
CA VAL A 28 11.77 11.58 -2.81
C VAL A 28 10.48 12.17 -2.25
N MET A 29 10.08 13.35 -2.72
CA MET A 29 8.82 13.98 -2.31
C MET A 29 7.60 13.17 -2.75
N GLN A 30 7.61 12.62 -3.97
CA GLN A 30 6.52 11.79 -4.48
C GLN A 30 6.35 10.52 -3.65
N GLN A 31 7.44 9.79 -3.37
CA GLN A 31 7.40 8.58 -2.54
C GLN A 31 6.95 8.91 -1.11
N THR A 32 7.45 10.01 -0.53
CA THR A 32 7.02 10.51 0.78
C THR A 32 5.52 10.78 0.81
N ASN A 33 4.98 11.46 -0.22
CA ASN A 33 3.57 11.78 -0.30
C ASN A 33 2.69 10.53 -0.49
N MET A 34 3.13 9.56 -1.30
CA MET A 34 2.41 8.29 -1.44
C MET A 34 2.32 7.55 -0.12
N ALA A 35 3.43 7.45 0.63
CA ALA A 35 3.41 6.88 1.97
C ALA A 35 2.40 7.60 2.88
N LEU A 36 2.40 8.93 2.89
CA LEU A 36 1.45 9.71 3.70
C LEU A 36 -0.02 9.50 3.30
N ILE A 37 -0.31 9.34 2.01
CA ILE A 37 -1.67 9.03 1.53
C ILE A 37 -2.10 7.66 2.07
N PHE A 38 -1.29 6.62 1.92
CA PHE A 38 -1.59 5.28 2.43
C PHE A 38 -1.57 5.19 3.97
N LEU A 39 -1.00 6.18 4.65
CA LEU A 39 -1.11 6.34 6.10
C LEU A 39 -2.37 7.08 6.54
N GLY A 40 -3.27 7.45 5.62
CA GLY A 40 -4.46 8.23 5.90
C GLY A 40 -4.16 9.67 6.34
N LYS A 41 -2.96 10.20 6.05
CA LYS A 41 -2.56 11.57 6.41
C LYS A 41 -2.88 12.59 5.32
N ALA A 42 -3.16 12.13 4.11
CA ALA A 42 -3.57 12.95 2.98
C ALA A 42 -4.64 12.23 2.15
N PRO A 43 -5.56 12.96 1.50
CA PRO A 43 -6.56 12.35 0.64
C PRO A 43 -5.91 11.80 -0.64
N HIS A 44 -6.40 10.66 -1.11
CA HIS A 44 -5.98 10.11 -2.40
C HIS A 44 -6.39 11.07 -3.53
N PRO A 45 -5.48 11.41 -4.47
CA PRO A 45 -5.75 12.43 -5.49
C PRO A 45 -6.89 12.06 -6.45
N GLU A 46 -7.12 10.77 -6.69
CA GLU A 46 -8.17 10.31 -7.62
C GLU A 46 -9.55 10.17 -6.95
N SER A 47 -9.61 9.66 -5.71
CA SER A 47 -10.88 9.37 -5.03
C SER A 47 -11.29 10.46 -4.05
N GLY A 48 -10.35 11.33 -3.63
CA GLY A 48 -10.55 12.31 -2.57
C GLY A 48 -10.73 11.71 -1.17
N GLN A 49 -10.63 10.39 -1.03
CA GLN A 49 -10.85 9.70 0.24
C GLN A 49 -9.54 9.52 1.01
N LEU A 50 -9.65 9.48 2.34
CA LEU A 50 -8.55 9.02 3.19
C LEU A 50 -8.50 7.51 3.11
N VAL A 51 -7.40 6.98 2.61
CA VAL A 51 -7.15 5.53 2.54
C VAL A 51 -6.10 5.21 3.59
N GLN A 52 -6.30 4.15 4.38
CA GLN A 52 -5.27 3.66 5.28
C GLN A 52 -4.95 2.21 4.96
N ASP A 53 -3.75 2.01 4.41
CA ASP A 53 -3.14 0.73 4.06
C ASP A 53 -1.69 0.75 4.56
N LEU A 54 -1.46 0.10 5.70
CA LEU A 54 -0.14 0.10 6.34
C LEU A 54 0.88 -0.70 5.52
N ASP A 55 0.47 -1.76 4.84
CA ASP A 55 1.36 -2.59 4.04
C ASP A 55 1.86 -1.81 2.82
N ALA A 56 0.95 -1.11 2.13
CA ALA A 56 1.30 -0.21 1.03
C ALA A 56 2.19 0.94 1.51
N ALA A 57 1.87 1.56 2.65
CA ALA A 57 2.70 2.61 3.23
C ALA A 57 4.12 2.11 3.57
N GLN A 58 4.24 0.92 4.15
CA GLN A 58 5.53 0.33 4.51
C GLN A 58 6.40 0.10 3.27
N MET A 59 5.84 -0.39 2.16
CA MET A 59 6.56 -0.54 0.90
C MET A 59 7.25 0.76 0.46
N PHE A 60 6.57 1.91 0.57
CA PHE A 60 7.15 3.21 0.21
C PHE A 60 8.24 3.67 1.20
N ILE A 61 8.09 3.36 2.49
CA ILE A 61 9.12 3.60 3.50
C ILE A 61 10.37 2.77 3.20
N ASP A 62 10.19 1.49 2.92
CA ASP A 62 11.28 0.57 2.55
C ASP A 62 11.97 1.04 1.25
N GLN A 63 11.22 1.60 0.31
CA GLN A 63 11.79 2.16 -0.92
C GLN A 63 12.69 3.37 -0.63
N LEU A 64 12.25 4.29 0.24
CA LEU A 64 13.05 5.44 0.68
C LEU A 64 14.29 5.00 1.47
N GLU A 65 14.18 3.97 2.32
CA GLU A 65 15.31 3.41 3.06
C GLU A 65 16.31 2.71 2.12
N MET A 66 15.82 1.97 1.12
CA MET A 66 16.64 1.41 0.06
C MET A 66 17.44 2.51 -0.64
N LEU A 67 16.80 3.63 -0.98
CA LEU A 67 17.48 4.77 -1.60
C LEU A 67 18.58 5.31 -0.67
N GLU A 68 18.33 5.49 0.62
CA GLU A 68 19.34 5.98 1.58
C GLU A 68 20.57 5.06 1.60
N VAL A 69 20.34 3.75 1.67
CA VAL A 69 21.43 2.76 1.73
C VAL A 69 22.19 2.66 0.40
N LYS A 70 21.47 2.59 -0.73
CA LYS A 70 22.07 2.36 -2.05
C LYS A 70 22.73 3.61 -2.65
N THR A 71 22.31 4.80 -2.25
CA THR A 71 22.85 6.07 -2.77
C THR A 71 23.87 6.73 -1.84
N LYS A 72 24.17 6.11 -0.69
CA LYS A 72 25.15 6.61 0.28
C LYS A 72 26.49 6.94 -0.37
N GLY A 73 26.98 8.15 -0.13
CA GLY A 73 28.23 8.67 -0.70
C GLY A 73 28.09 9.28 -2.10
N ASN A 74 26.92 9.14 -2.76
CA ASN A 74 26.61 9.78 -4.04
C ASN A 74 25.66 10.98 -3.91
N LEU A 75 25.10 11.22 -2.72
CA LEU A 75 24.20 12.34 -2.47
C LEU A 75 24.96 13.61 -2.07
N SER A 76 24.50 14.75 -2.58
CA SER A 76 24.85 16.05 -2.03
C SER A 76 24.27 16.21 -0.61
N ALA A 77 24.78 17.18 0.16
CA ALA A 77 24.29 17.46 1.51
C ALA A 77 22.79 17.84 1.53
N GLN A 78 22.31 18.48 0.47
CA GLN A 78 20.90 18.87 0.35
C GLN A 78 20.01 17.65 0.07
N GLU A 79 20.42 16.77 -0.83
CA GLU A 79 19.70 15.54 -1.16
C GLU A 79 19.65 14.56 0.02
N ASP A 80 20.77 14.36 0.71
CA ASP A 80 20.85 13.54 1.92
C ASP A 80 19.91 14.06 3.02
N LYS A 81 19.92 15.39 3.24
CA LYS A 81 19.02 16.03 4.20
C LYS A 81 17.55 15.84 3.81
N LEU A 82 17.20 16.06 2.54
CA LEU A 82 15.84 15.90 2.05
C LEU A 82 15.35 14.46 2.25
N LEU A 83 16.17 13.47 1.89
CA LEU A 83 15.82 12.05 2.04
C LEU A 83 15.62 11.67 3.51
N LYS A 84 16.52 12.10 4.40
CA LYS A 84 16.40 11.86 5.84
C LYS A 84 15.18 12.51 6.46
N GLN A 85 14.85 13.74 6.03
CA GLN A 85 13.65 14.43 6.46
C GLN A 85 12.39 13.67 6.01
N GLY A 86 12.33 13.26 4.74
CA GLY A 86 11.24 12.44 4.21
C GLY A 86 11.05 11.14 5.01
N LEU A 87 12.13 10.38 5.21
CA LEU A 87 12.15 9.15 6.02
C LEU A 87 11.66 9.37 7.45
N MET A 88 12.15 10.41 8.13
CA MET A 88 11.71 10.74 9.48
C MET A 88 10.21 11.03 9.53
N THR A 89 9.71 11.85 8.59
CA THR A 89 8.28 12.20 8.51
C THR A 89 7.40 10.97 8.33
N VAL A 90 7.72 10.10 7.37
CA VAL A 90 6.89 8.92 7.08
C VAL A 90 6.97 7.87 8.17
N ARG A 91 8.13 7.65 8.79
CA ARG A 91 8.29 6.69 9.91
C ARG A 91 7.48 7.12 11.13
N MET A 92 7.51 8.42 11.48
CA MET A 92 6.70 8.94 12.59
C MET A 92 5.19 8.84 12.27
N ALA A 93 4.81 9.16 11.04
CA ALA A 93 3.42 9.02 10.61
C ALA A 93 2.96 7.56 10.60
N PHE A 94 3.84 6.62 10.26
CA PHE A 94 3.58 5.18 10.28
C PHE A 94 3.31 4.67 11.69
N VAL A 95 4.17 5.01 12.65
CA VAL A 95 3.96 4.63 14.06
C VAL A 95 2.61 5.14 14.55
N HIS A 96 2.31 6.42 14.32
CA HIS A 96 1.02 7.00 14.70
C HIS A 96 -0.16 6.31 14.00
N ALA A 97 -0.05 5.96 12.72
CA ALA A 97 -1.13 5.28 12.01
C ALA A 97 -1.32 3.84 12.49
N SER A 98 -0.24 3.15 12.87
CA SER A 98 -0.29 1.80 13.43
C SER A 98 -0.95 1.73 14.81
N GLU A 99 -0.79 2.78 15.61
CA GLU A 99 -1.45 2.92 16.93
C GLU A 99 -2.92 3.35 16.82
N HIS A 100 -3.29 4.01 15.71
CA HIS A 100 -4.64 4.52 15.46
C HIS A 100 -5.20 4.04 14.11
N PRO A 101 -5.66 2.77 14.01
CA PRO A 101 -6.32 2.28 12.81
C PRO A 101 -7.64 3.02 12.59
N THR A 102 -7.83 3.62 11.42
CA THR A 102 -9.12 4.20 11.04
C THR A 102 -10.15 3.12 10.74
N ALA A 103 -11.42 3.42 11.01
CA ALA A 103 -12.54 2.50 10.78
C ALA A 103 -12.67 2.03 9.32
N GLN A 104 -12.15 2.80 8.35
CA GLN A 104 -12.15 2.42 6.93
C GLN A 104 -11.10 1.35 6.60
N ALA A 105 -9.97 1.29 7.32
CA ALA A 105 -9.00 0.20 7.19
C ALA A 105 -9.56 -1.16 7.66
N GLN A 106 -10.43 -1.14 8.68
CA GLN A 106 -11.08 -2.34 9.22
C GLN A 106 -12.17 -2.92 8.31
N ALA A 107 -12.75 -2.10 7.42
CA ALA A 107 -13.77 -2.54 6.46
C ALA A 107 -13.18 -3.13 5.17
N ALA A 108 -11.92 -2.80 4.85
CA ALA A 108 -11.20 -3.31 3.68
C ALA A 108 -10.41 -4.60 3.95
N ALA A 109 -10.21 -4.96 5.23
CA ALA A 109 -9.73 -6.29 5.58
C ALA A 109 -10.81 -7.32 5.19
N PRO A 110 -10.51 -8.34 4.36
CA PRO A 110 -11.45 -9.45 4.20
C PRO A 110 -11.75 -10.00 5.60
N PRO A 111 -13.01 -10.29 5.93
CA PRO A 111 -13.33 -10.90 7.21
C PRO A 111 -12.46 -12.14 7.37
N PRO A 112 -11.87 -12.40 8.56
CA PRO A 112 -11.27 -13.70 8.81
C PRO A 112 -12.34 -14.72 8.48
N SER A 113 -12.07 -15.56 7.49
CA SER A 113 -12.95 -16.61 7.02
C SER A 113 -13.49 -17.37 8.24
N ALA A 114 -14.70 -17.01 8.66
CA ALA A 114 -15.40 -17.71 9.71
C ALA A 114 -15.83 -19.04 9.10
N ALA A 115 -15.43 -20.12 9.77
CA ALA A 115 -15.68 -21.51 9.45
C ALA A 115 -14.73 -22.14 8.41
N ALA A 116 -13.53 -22.52 8.89
CA ALA A 116 -13.07 -23.87 8.63
C ALA A 116 -14.14 -24.85 9.18
N GLN A 117 -15.09 -25.21 8.33
CA GLN A 117 -15.91 -26.41 8.53
C GLN A 117 -14.95 -27.60 8.46
N PRO A 118 -15.02 -28.59 9.38
CA PRO A 118 -14.34 -29.85 9.16
C PRO A 118 -15.10 -30.55 8.02
N GLU A 119 -14.46 -30.65 6.86
CA GLU A 119 -14.95 -31.46 5.75
C GLU A 119 -15.10 -32.91 6.21
N GLY A 120 -16.32 -33.42 6.12
CA GLY A 120 -16.61 -34.82 6.31
C GLY A 120 -15.96 -35.65 5.22
N ALA A 121 -15.06 -36.55 5.63
CA ALA A 121 -14.57 -37.64 4.81
C ALA A 121 -15.11 -38.97 5.37
N ALA A 122 -16.22 -39.46 4.82
CA ALA A 122 -16.50 -40.88 4.70
C ALA A 122 -17.65 -41.08 3.70
N SER A 123 -17.27 -41.30 2.44
CA SER A 123 -18.13 -41.81 1.38
C SER A 123 -18.22 -43.34 1.52
N ALA A 124 -19.43 -43.90 1.61
CA ALA A 124 -19.74 -45.25 1.18
C ALA A 124 -21.26 -45.40 0.91
N SER A 125 -21.61 -45.58 -0.36
CA SER A 125 -22.94 -45.86 -0.96
C SER A 125 -23.49 -47.27 -0.62
N PRO A 126 -24.63 -47.76 -1.17
CA PRO A 126 -25.99 -47.21 -1.45
C PRO A 126 -27.13 -48.06 -0.76
N PRO A 127 -28.45 -47.75 -0.92
CA PRO A 127 -29.55 -48.48 -0.23
C PRO A 127 -30.10 -49.66 -1.06
N PRO A 128 -30.86 -50.64 -0.50
CA PRO A 128 -32.33 -50.51 -0.52
C PRO A 128 -33.13 -51.28 0.59
N ALA A 129 -34.45 -51.04 0.56
CA ALA A 129 -35.57 -51.94 0.92
C ALA A 129 -36.25 -51.83 2.31
N ASP A 130 -37.55 -51.50 2.20
CA ASP A 130 -38.71 -51.86 3.04
C ASP A 130 -38.85 -51.40 4.49
N ALA A 131 -39.92 -50.61 4.72
CA ALA A 131 -40.90 -50.65 5.83
C ALA A 131 -41.43 -49.21 6.08
N ALA A 132 -42.61 -48.84 5.58
CA ALA A 132 -43.92 -49.02 6.24
C ALA A 132 -44.35 -47.81 7.08
N ALA A 133 -45.54 -47.28 6.74
CA ALA A 133 -46.48 -46.50 7.56
C ALA A 133 -46.01 -45.10 8.05
N GLU A 134 -46.82 -44.06 8.21
CA GLU A 134 -48.28 -43.91 8.24
C GLU A 134 -48.63 -42.42 8.07
N GLU A 135 -49.88 -42.17 7.70
CA GLU A 135 -50.50 -40.90 7.39
C GLU A 135 -50.45 -39.84 8.52
N SER A 136 -50.50 -38.55 8.17
CA SER A 136 -51.41 -37.59 8.83
C SER A 136 -51.54 -36.27 8.06
N ARG A 137 -52.61 -36.20 7.26
CA ARG A 137 -53.25 -34.93 6.85
C ARG A 137 -53.65 -34.12 8.07
N LYS A 138 -53.45 -32.78 8.03
CA LYS A 138 -54.43 -31.72 8.40
C LYS A 138 -53.78 -30.34 8.19
N LYS A 139 -54.14 -29.65 7.10
CA LYS A 139 -55.15 -28.57 7.02
C LYS A 139 -54.60 -27.17 7.35
N PHE A 140 -54.34 -26.45 6.27
CA PHE A 140 -54.47 -25.01 6.08
C PHE A 140 -55.67 -24.43 6.86
N THR A 141 -55.48 -23.36 7.64
CA THR A 141 -56.42 -22.21 7.70
C THR A 141 -55.76 -20.98 8.34
N LYS A 142 -55.78 -19.91 7.56
CA LYS A 142 -55.45 -18.51 7.80
C LYS A 142 -56.36 -17.90 8.88
N LYS A 143 -55.85 -16.99 9.71
CA LYS A 143 -56.66 -16.01 10.45
C LYS A 143 -56.07 -14.61 10.26
N TYR A 144 -56.76 -13.82 9.45
CA TYR A 144 -57.15 -12.47 9.82
C TYR A 144 -58.52 -12.57 10.49
#